data_AF-A0A388P0R3-F1
#
_entry.id   AF-A0A388P0R3-F1
#
_cell.length_a   1.000
_cell.length_b   1.000
_cell.length_c   1.000
_cell.angle_alpha   90.00
_cell.angle_beta   90.00
_cell.angle_gamma   90.00
#
_symmetry.space_group_name_H-M   'P 1'
#
loop_
_entity.id
_entity.type
_entity.pdbx_description
1 polymer ?
#
loop_
_entity_poly.entity_id
_entity_poly.type
_entity_poly.pdbx_seq_one_letter_code
_entity_poly.pdbx_strand_id
1 'polypeptide(L)'
;MSVEYEAPMTNILGISALYHDSAACLVRDGEIVAAAQEERFSRRKHDSRLPRHATDYCLAEAKISESEIDYVVFYDKPMLKFDRIV
;
A
#
# COMPACT_ATOMS: atom_id res chain seq x y z
N MET A 1 -15.98 -16.03 32.22
CA MET A 1 -16.20 -15.40 30.91
C MET A 1 -14.87 -14.78 30.52
N SER A 2 -14.08 -15.52 29.74
CA SER A 2 -12.75 -15.09 29.31
C SER A 2 -12.97 -14.09 28.18
N VAL A 3 -12.65 -12.82 28.40
CA VAL A 3 -12.63 -11.83 27.33
C VAL A 3 -11.29 -12.02 26.63
N GLU A 4 -11.32 -12.57 25.41
CA GLU A 4 -10.12 -12.60 24.58
C GLU A 4 -9.77 -11.15 24.20
N TYR A 5 -8.62 -10.68 24.67
CA TYR A 5 -8.08 -9.40 24.28
C TYR A 5 -7.26 -9.64 23.01
N GLU A 6 -7.84 -9.31 21.86
CA GLU A 6 -7.11 -9.26 20.60
C GLU A 6 -6.34 -7.94 20.57
N ALA A 7 -5.01 -8.00 20.59
CA ALA A 7 -4.19 -6.81 20.47
C ALA A 7 -4.52 -6.10 19.14
N PRO A 8 -4.53 -4.75 19.11
CA PRO A 8 -4.80 -4.04 17.86
C PRO A 8 -3.74 -4.44 16.81
N MET A 9 -4.20 -5.04 15.73
CA MET A 9 -3.36 -5.44 14.60
C MET A 9 -3.02 -4.21 13.76
N THR A 10 -1.74 -4.01 13.45
CA THR A 10 -1.26 -2.86 12.68
C THR A 10 -1.30 -3.18 11.18
N ASN A 11 -2.04 -2.39 10.41
CA ASN A 11 -2.12 -2.47 8.96
C ASN A 11 -1.28 -1.36 8.30
N ILE A 12 -0.30 -1.76 7.48
CA ILE A 12 0.60 -0.86 6.77
C ILE A 12 0.40 -1.04 5.26
N LEU A 13 0.04 0.04 4.57
CA LEU A 13 -0.07 0.08 3.11
C LEU A 13 1.20 0.67 2.50
N GLY A 14 1.99 -0.18 1.84
CA GLY A 14 3.13 0.24 1.02
C GLY A 14 2.71 0.58 -0.40
N ILE A 15 3.17 1.73 -0.90
CA ILE A 15 2.86 2.23 -2.25
C ILE A 15 4.16 2.46 -3.05
N SER A 16 4.18 1.90 -4.26
CA SER A 16 5.11 2.27 -5.33
C SER A 16 4.34 3.00 -6.42
N ALA A 17 4.79 4.20 -6.80
CA ALA A 17 4.18 5.00 -7.86
C ALA A 17 5.16 6.07 -8.38
N LEU A 18 4.78 6.74 -9.47
CA LEU A 18 5.35 8.00 -10.00
C LEU A 18 6.78 7.95 -10.57
N TYR A 19 7.38 6.77 -10.74
CA TYR A 19 8.72 6.67 -11.34
C TYR A 19 8.96 5.34 -12.07
N HIS A 20 8.60 4.23 -11.43
CA HIS A 20 8.68 2.86 -11.98
C HIS A 20 7.28 2.24 -12.06
N ASP A 21 7.21 0.92 -12.25
CA ASP A 21 6.00 0.12 -12.14
C ASP A 21 5.32 0.38 -10.80
N SER A 22 4.08 0.82 -10.89
CA SER A 22 3.26 1.09 -9.72
C SER A 22 2.70 -0.22 -9.15
N ALA A 23 2.65 -0.26 -7.83
CA ALA A 23 2.26 -1.44 -7.06
C ALA A 23 1.80 -1.04 -5.66
N ALA A 24 0.99 -1.90 -5.05
CA ALA A 24 0.59 -1.77 -3.66
C ALA A 24 0.89 -3.08 -2.91
N CYS A 25 1.20 -2.97 -1.62
CA CYS A 25 1.40 -4.08 -0.71
C CYS A 25 0.76 -3.74 0.64
N LEU A 26 0.01 -4.68 1.22
CA LEU A 26 -0.49 -4.56 2.58
C LEU A 26 0.22 -5.55 3.49
N VAL A 27 0.79 -5.02 4.57
CA VAL A 27 1.42 -5.79 5.64
C VAL A 27 0.57 -5.66 6.89
N ARG A 28 0.29 -6.79 7.56
CA ARG A 28 -0.41 -6.85 8.84
C ARG A 28 0.49 -7.53 9.86
N ASP A 29 0.87 -6.79 10.92
CA ASP A 29 1.75 -7.26 11.99
C ASP A 29 3.03 -7.96 11.51
N GLY A 30 3.63 -7.44 10.44
CA GLY A 30 4.86 -7.95 9.85
C GLY A 30 4.67 -9.01 8.75
N GLU A 31 3.45 -9.51 8.56
CA GLU A 31 3.12 -10.49 7.53
C GLU A 31 2.52 -9.84 6.29
N ILE A 32 2.92 -10.28 5.10
CA ILE A 32 2.36 -9.80 3.83
C ILE A 32 1.00 -10.44 3.63
N VAL A 33 -0.06 -9.64 3.63
CA VAL A 33 -1.43 -10.10 3.36
C VAL A 33 -1.69 -10.16 1.87
N ALA A 34 -1.28 -9.12 1.14
CA ALA A 34 -1.46 -9.02 -0.30
C ALA A 34 -0.43 -8.08 -0.91
N ALA A 35 -0.04 -8.34 -2.16
CA ALA A 35 0.78 -7.45 -2.96
C ALA A 35 0.45 -7.63 -4.44
N ALA A 36 0.33 -6.53 -5.17
CA ALA A 36 0.02 -6.58 -6.59
C ALA A 36 0.61 -5.40 -7.37
N GLN A 37 0.92 -5.64 -8.65
CA GLN A 37 1.36 -4.62 -9.60
C GLN A 37 0.16 -4.08 -10.38
N GLU A 38 0.09 -2.76 -10.53
CA GLU A 38 -1.03 -2.07 -11.20
C GLU A 38 -1.18 -2.51 -12.67
N GLU A 39 -0.06 -2.79 -13.35
CA GLU A 39 -0.08 -3.19 -14.77
C GLU A 39 -0.89 -4.47 -15.05
N ARG A 40 -1.07 -5.34 -14.05
CA ARG A 40 -1.90 -6.56 -14.16
C ARG A 40 -3.39 -6.20 -14.27
N PHE A 41 -3.79 -5.08 -13.69
CA PHE A 41 -5.17 -4.57 -13.72
C PHE A 41 -5.36 -3.55 -14.85
N SER A 42 -4.44 -2.58 -14.97
CA SER A 42 -4.54 -1.52 -15.96
C SER A 42 -4.25 -1.99 -17.39
N ARG A 43 -3.59 -3.15 -17.54
CA ARG A 43 -3.10 -3.71 -18.80
C ARG A 43 -2.16 -2.77 -19.57
N ARG A 44 -1.56 -1.81 -18.85
CA ARG A 44 -0.53 -0.91 -19.38
C ARG A 44 0.80 -1.34 -18.79
N LYS A 45 1.69 -1.82 -19.66
CA LYS A 45 3.02 -2.25 -19.24
C LYS A 45 3.77 -1.06 -18.60
N HIS A 46 4.37 -1.32 -17.45
CA HIS A 46 5.10 -0.32 -16.65
C HIS A 46 4.26 0.90 -16.27
N ASP A 47 3.01 0.67 -15.86
CA ASP A 47 2.13 1.75 -15.42
C ASP A 47 2.71 2.42 -14.18
N SER A 48 3.14 3.68 -14.31
CA SER A 48 3.78 4.45 -13.24
C SER A 48 2.81 5.37 -12.50
N ARG A 49 1.51 5.30 -12.77
CA ARG A 49 0.50 6.13 -12.10
C ARG A 49 0.27 5.66 -10.67
N LEU A 50 -0.70 6.25 -9.97
CA LEU A 50 -1.09 5.74 -8.65
C LEU A 50 -1.73 4.35 -8.80
N PRO A 51 -1.33 3.37 -7.97
CA PRO A 51 -1.76 1.98 -8.07
C PRO A 51 -3.15 1.79 -7.45
N ARG A 52 -4.19 2.39 -8.03
CA ARG A 52 -5.56 2.34 -7.49
C ARG A 52 -6.06 0.89 -7.44
N HIS A 53 -5.96 0.15 -8.53
CA HIS A 53 -6.51 -1.20 -8.59
C HIS A 53 -5.74 -2.18 -7.72
N ALA A 54 -4.42 -2.05 -7.66
CA ALA A 54 -3.62 -2.86 -6.74
C ALA A 54 -3.91 -2.51 -5.27
N THR A 55 -4.19 -1.25 -4.94
CA THR A 55 -4.61 -0.84 -3.59
C THR A 55 -5.96 -1.46 -3.23
N ASP A 56 -6.96 -1.30 -4.11
CA ASP A 56 -8.30 -1.87 -3.93
C ASP A 56 -8.23 -3.40 -3.73
N TYR A 57 -7.39 -4.07 -4.53
CA TYR A 57 -7.12 -5.51 -4.39
C TYR A 57 -6.54 -5.86 -3.01
N CYS A 58 -5.54 -5.13 -2.53
CA CYS A 58 -4.92 -5.41 -1.24
C CYS A 58 -5.91 -5.24 -0.08
N LEU A 59 -6.77 -4.21 -0.12
CA LEU A 59 -7.80 -3.99 0.89
C LEU A 59 -8.87 -5.10 0.86
N ALA A 60 -9.26 -5.54 -0.34
CA ALA A 60 -10.22 -6.62 -0.51
C ALA A 60 -9.68 -7.97 0.03
N GLU A 61 -8.44 -8.35 -0.28
CA GLU A 61 -7.81 -9.57 0.24
C GLU A 61 -7.67 -9.54 1.76
N ALA A 62 -7.33 -8.37 2.30
CA ALA A 62 -7.17 -8.17 3.74
C ALA A 62 -8.49 -8.00 4.50
N LYS A 63 -9.61 -7.87 3.76
CA LYS A 63 -10.97 -7.68 4.26
C LYS A 63 -11.08 -6.47 5.19
N ILE A 64 -10.42 -5.37 4.83
CA ILE A 64 -10.45 -4.11 5.58
C ILE A 64 -10.88 -2.96 4.69
N SER A 65 -11.38 -1.92 5.35
CA SER A 65 -11.65 -0.62 4.77
C SER A 65 -10.42 0.29 4.81
N GLU A 66 -10.46 1.38 4.05
CA GLU A 66 -9.41 2.42 4.07
C GLU A 66 -9.21 3.04 5.47
N SER A 67 -10.27 3.10 6.29
CA SER A 67 -10.21 3.64 7.66
C SER A 67 -9.45 2.76 8.65
N GLU A 68 -9.14 1.53 8.29
CA GLU A 68 -8.39 0.57 9.13
C GLU A 68 -6.91 0.52 8.76
N ILE A 69 -6.45 1.38 7.86
CA ILE A 69 -5.04 1.56 7.52
C ILE A 69 -4.40 2.48 8.55
N ASP A 70 -3.42 1.98 9.30
CA ASP A 70 -2.70 2.79 10.30
C ASP A 70 -1.61 3.65 9.67
N TYR A 71 -0.92 3.10 8.67
CA TYR A 71 0.21 3.76 8.01
C TYR A 71 0.17 3.58 6.51
N VAL A 72 0.51 4.65 5.79
CA VAL A 72 0.79 4.60 4.35
C VAL A 72 2.25 4.96 4.13
N VAL A 73 3.00 4.07 3.48
CA VAL A 73 4.44 4.22 3.26
C VAL A 73 4.71 4.33 1.78
N PHE A 74 5.44 5.38 1.40
CA PHE A 74 5.97 5.55 0.05
C PHE A 74 7.48 5.36 0.09
N TYR A 75 8.02 4.55 -0.83
CA TYR A 75 9.43 4.12 -0.77
C TYR A 75 10.43 5.26 -1.06
N ASP A 76 10.01 6.30 -1.78
CA ASP A 76 10.82 7.48 -2.03
C ASP A 76 10.59 8.52 -0.92
N LYS A 77 11.56 9.41 -0.69
CA LYS A 77 11.40 10.57 0.18
C LYS A 77 10.91 11.73 -0.69
N PRO A 78 9.58 11.96 -0.84
CA PRO A 78 9.07 13.05 -1.68
C PRO A 78 9.61 14.41 -1.22
N MET A 79 9.91 14.56 0.07
CA MET A 79 10.37 15.81 0.68
C MET A 79 11.82 16.19 0.32
N LEU A 80 12.72 15.23 0.09
CA LEU A 80 14.13 15.53 -0.28
C LEU A 80 14.28 16.03 -1.73
N LYS A 81 13.21 15.98 -2.54
CA LYS A 81 13.20 16.55 -3.90
C LYS A 81 12.81 18.05 -3.92
N PHE A 82 12.30 18.60 -2.82
CA PHE A 82 12.01 20.04 -2.74
C PHE A 82 13.25 20.91 -2.48
N ASP A 83 14.36 20.34 -1.99
CA ASP A 83 15.62 21.08 -1.76
C ASP A 83 16.41 21.38 -3.05
N ARG A 84 15.90 21.01 -4.23
CA ARG A 84 16.54 21.29 -5.53
C ARG A 84 15.83 22.38 -6.35
N ILE A 85 15.07 23.25 -5.69
CA ILE A 85 14.61 24.50 -6.28
C ILE A 85 15.52 25.60 -5.76
N VAL A 86 16.49 25.99 -6.60
CA VAL A 86 17.23 27.26 -6.50
C VAL A 86 16.47 28.33 -7.26
#